data_AF-U3UAE8-F1
#
_entry.id   AF-U3UAE8-F1
#
_cell.length_a   1.000
_cell.length_b   1.000
_cell.length_c   1.000
_cell.angle_alpha   90.00
_cell.angle_beta   90.00
_cell.angle_gamma   90.00
#
_symmetry.space_group_name_H-M   'P 1'
#
loop_
_entity.id
_entity.type
_entity.pdbx_description
1 polymer ?
#
loop_
_entity_poly.entity_id
_entity_poly.type
_entity_poly.pdbx_seq_one_letter_code
_entity_poly.pdbx_strand_id
1 'polypeptide(L)'
;MLETRTFRPVGSSASIRFEGRIVAATHRDLRELSRDGCFREDLYYRLAVFVLAVPGLEQRIEDIPSLVNHFAAQHPRKLEITAAAMKQLSAHAWPGTSVNCAI
;
A
#
# COMPACT_ATOMS: atom_id res chain seq x y z
N MET A 1 -10.88 -6.20 -19.41
CA MET A 1 -10.84 -6.60 -17.98
C MET A 1 -11.43 -5.54 -17.05
N LEU A 2 -10.86 -4.33 -16.96
CA LEU A 2 -11.40 -3.27 -16.07
C LEU A 2 -12.80 -2.77 -16.48
N GLU A 3 -13.03 -2.54 -17.78
CA GLU A 3 -14.36 -2.14 -18.28
C GLU A 3 -15.31 -3.32 -18.48
N THR A 4 -14.83 -4.38 -19.14
CA THR A 4 -15.67 -5.51 -19.52
C THR A 4 -15.98 -6.46 -18.36
N ARG A 5 -15.27 -6.33 -17.22
CA ARG A 5 -15.27 -7.29 -16.11
C ARG A 5 -15.11 -8.73 -16.60
N THR A 6 -14.29 -8.93 -17.61
CA THR A 6 -14.00 -10.25 -18.17
C THR A 6 -12.52 -10.43 -18.41
N PHE A 7 -12.07 -11.67 -18.26
CA PHE A 7 -10.71 -12.10 -18.56
C PHE A 7 -10.71 -13.46 -19.21
N ARG A 8 -9.58 -13.77 -19.85
CA ARG A 8 -9.36 -15.04 -20.55
C ARG A 8 -8.12 -15.70 -19.96
N PRO A 9 -8.23 -16.92 -19.40
CA PRO A 9 -7.06 -17.67 -18.98
C PRO A 9 -6.12 -17.92 -20.16
N VAL A 10 -4.81 -17.93 -19.90
CA VAL A 10 -3.81 -18.26 -20.93
C VAL A 10 -4.08 -19.66 -21.47
N GLY A 11 -4.17 -19.82 -22.80
CA GLY A 11 -4.46 -21.10 -23.46
C GLY A 11 -5.94 -21.49 -23.57
N SER A 12 -6.85 -20.82 -22.87
CA SER A 12 -8.30 -21.00 -23.08
C SER A 12 -8.79 -20.20 -24.27
N SER A 13 -9.93 -20.56 -24.88
CA SER A 13 -10.70 -19.69 -25.80
C SER A 13 -11.89 -19.00 -25.14
N ALA A 14 -12.28 -19.46 -23.95
CA ALA A 14 -13.43 -18.96 -23.22
C ALA A 14 -13.10 -17.70 -22.41
N SER A 15 -14.00 -16.73 -22.47
CA SER A 15 -14.00 -15.56 -21.60
C SER A 15 -14.78 -15.86 -20.31
N ILE A 16 -14.22 -15.48 -19.17
CA ILE A 16 -14.81 -15.66 -17.85
C ILE A 16 -15.14 -14.28 -17.28
N ARG A 17 -16.30 -14.15 -16.63
CA ARG A 17 -16.71 -12.94 -15.92
C ARG A 17 -16.00 -12.85 -14.56
N PHE A 18 -15.47 -11.68 -14.26
CA PHE A 18 -14.88 -11.31 -12.99
C PHE A 18 -15.91 -10.56 -12.15
N GLU A 19 -16.16 -11.05 -10.94
CA GLU A 19 -16.99 -10.37 -9.95
C GLU A 19 -16.14 -10.09 -8.71
N GLY A 20 -15.67 -8.84 -8.61
CA GLY A 20 -14.83 -8.40 -7.51
C GLY A 20 -14.51 -6.91 -7.61
N ARG A 21 -13.91 -6.37 -6.54
CA ARG A 21 -13.33 -5.02 -6.54
C ARG A 21 -11.85 -5.13 -6.84
N ILE A 22 -11.33 -4.17 -7.60
CA ILE A 22 -9.91 -4.08 -7.93
C ILE A 22 -9.31 -3.02 -7.01
N VAL A 23 -8.23 -3.39 -6.34
CA VAL A 23 -7.43 -2.52 -5.46
C VAL A 23 -5.98 -2.71 -5.89
N ALA A 24 -5.29 -1.62 -6.22
CA ALA A 24 -3.88 -1.65 -6.63
C ALA A 24 -3.02 -0.96 -5.55
N ALA A 25 -1.75 -1.33 -5.41
CA ALA A 25 -0.86 -0.63 -4.52
C ALA A 25 0.52 -0.58 -5.15
N THR A 26 1.19 0.56 -5.01
CA THR A 26 2.49 0.83 -5.62
C THR A 26 3.29 1.72 -4.68
N HIS A 27 4.62 1.59 -4.70
CA HIS A 27 5.52 2.57 -4.08
C HIS A 27 6.10 3.55 -5.12
N ARG A 28 5.85 3.28 -6.42
CA ARG A 28 6.32 4.10 -7.53
C ARG A 28 5.22 5.03 -8.00
N ASP A 29 5.60 6.22 -8.45
CA ASP A 29 4.68 7.16 -9.06
C ASP A 29 4.24 6.65 -10.44
N LEU A 30 2.99 6.14 -10.52
CA LEU A 30 2.42 5.66 -11.78
C LEU A 30 2.16 6.78 -12.78
N ARG A 31 1.98 8.03 -12.32
CA ARG A 31 1.82 9.18 -13.21
C ARG A 31 3.13 9.47 -13.92
N GLU A 32 4.26 9.44 -13.21
CA GLU A 32 5.59 9.59 -13.84
C GLU A 32 5.88 8.43 -14.79
N LEU A 33 5.67 7.18 -14.35
CA LEU A 33 5.90 6.00 -15.20
C LEU A 33 5.01 6.00 -16.46
N SER A 34 3.81 6.56 -16.38
CA SER A 34 2.92 6.74 -17.54
C SER A 34 3.48 7.76 -18.52
N ARG A 35 4.08 8.85 -18.04
CA ARG A 35 4.70 9.88 -18.88
C ARG A 35 5.97 9.36 -19.56
N ASP A 36 6.71 8.49 -18.87
CA ASP A 36 7.92 7.86 -19.39
C ASP A 36 7.65 6.66 -20.32
N GLY A 37 6.38 6.36 -20.61
CA GLY A 37 5.97 5.22 -21.45
C GLY A 37 6.23 3.85 -20.83
N CYS A 38 6.72 3.79 -19.58
CA CYS A 38 6.95 2.55 -18.83
C CYS A 38 5.65 1.98 -18.26
N PHE A 39 4.59 2.77 -18.21
CA PHE A 39 3.26 2.35 -17.81
C PHE A 39 2.21 2.80 -18.82
N ARG A 40 1.20 1.95 -19.00
CA ARG A 40 0.11 2.22 -19.94
C ARG A 40 -0.78 3.35 -19.41
N GLU A 41 -0.82 4.45 -20.15
CA GLU A 41 -1.61 5.63 -19.78
C GLU A 41 -3.10 5.33 -19.62
N ASP A 42 -3.67 4.53 -20.52
CA ASP A 42 -5.08 4.12 -20.44
C ASP A 42 -5.38 3.31 -19.17
N LEU A 43 -4.41 2.51 -18.70
CA LEU A 43 -4.53 1.75 -17.46
C LEU A 43 -4.40 2.66 -16.23
N TYR A 44 -3.55 3.69 -16.28
CA TYR A 44 -3.39 4.66 -15.20
C TYR A 44 -4.70 5.37 -14.91
N TYR A 45 -5.32 5.95 -15.94
CA TYR A 45 -6.59 6.67 -15.76
C TYR A 45 -7.75 5.77 -15.31
N ARG A 46 -7.70 4.47 -15.60
CA ARG A 46 -8.71 3.50 -15.14
C ARG A 46 -8.52 3.08 -13.69
N LEU A 47 -7.29 3.09 -13.20
CA LEU A 47 -6.97 2.75 -11.80
C LEU A 47 -7.07 3.98 -10.90
N ALA A 48 -6.59 5.14 -11.35
CA ALA A 48 -6.50 6.37 -10.56
C ALA A 48 -7.84 7.14 -10.44
N VAL A 49 -8.97 6.43 -10.35
CA VAL A 49 -10.29 7.04 -10.15
C VAL A 49 -10.42 7.58 -8.74
N PHE A 50 -9.89 6.84 -7.77
CA PHE A 50 -9.62 7.30 -6.42
C PHE A 50 -8.10 7.16 -6.22
N VAL A 51 -7.50 7.89 -5.28
CA VAL A 51 -6.09 7.68 -4.90
C VAL A 51 -5.98 7.95 -3.41
N LEU A 52 -5.54 6.96 -2.64
CA LEU A 52 -5.30 7.10 -1.21
C LEU A 52 -3.79 7.13 -0.92
N ALA A 53 -3.24 8.34 -0.78
CA ALA A 53 -1.86 8.49 -0.31
C ALA A 53 -1.75 7.98 1.13
N VAL A 54 -0.88 6.98 1.36
CA VAL A 54 -0.59 6.47 2.70
C VAL A 54 0.65 7.20 3.21
N PRO A 55 0.52 8.09 4.21
CA PRO A 55 1.67 8.78 4.79
C PRO A 55 2.61 7.78 5.47
N GLY A 56 3.91 8.00 5.35
CA GLY A 56 4.90 7.24 6.12
C GLY A 56 4.78 7.49 7.62
N LEU A 57 5.45 6.64 8.42
CA LEU A 57 5.42 6.76 9.88
C LEU A 57 6.03 8.09 10.35
N GLU A 58 6.94 8.69 9.58
CA GLU A 58 7.53 9.99 9.87
C GLU A 58 6.50 11.13 9.89
N GLN A 59 5.38 10.97 9.17
CA GLN A 59 4.26 11.91 9.16
C GLN A 59 3.19 11.54 10.21
N ARG A 60 3.34 10.39 10.89
CA ARG A 60 2.39 9.80 11.83
C ARG A 60 3.08 9.28 13.10
N ILE A 61 4.01 10.08 13.62
CA ILE A 61 4.83 9.72 14.80
C ILE A 61 3.95 9.46 16.04
N GLU A 62 2.83 10.16 16.15
CA GLU A 62 1.84 10.03 17.23
C GLU A 62 1.22 8.63 17.31
N ASP A 63 1.20 7.89 16.20
CA ASP A 63 0.65 6.53 16.14
C ASP A 63 1.65 5.46 16.58
N ILE A 64 2.94 5.79 16.68
CA ILE A 64 4.01 4.84 17.04
C ILE A 64 3.73 4.12 18.35
N PRO A 65 3.32 4.77 19.46
CA PRO A 65 3.06 4.07 20.71
C PRO A 65 1.96 3.01 20.59
N SER A 66 0.88 3.34 19.87
CA SER A 66 -0.23 2.41 19.64
C SER A 66 0.20 1.22 18.79
N LEU A 67 0.98 1.45 17.73
CA LEU A 67 1.53 0.39 16.87
C LEU A 67 2.48 -0.52 17.63
N VAL A 68 3.42 0.07 18.40
CA VAL A 68 4.39 -0.68 19.20
C VAL A 68 3.68 -1.56 20.23
N ASN A 69 2.67 -1.03 20.93
CA ASN A 69 1.88 -1.80 21.88
C ASN A 69 1.10 -2.94 21.21
N HIS A 70 0.53 -2.67 20.03
CA HIS A 70 -0.18 -3.68 19.25
C HIS A 70 0.73 -4.84 18.83
N PHE A 71 1.93 -4.55 18.29
CA PHE A 71 2.88 -5.58 17.89
C PHE A 71 3.54 -6.30 19.08
N ALA A 72 3.79 -5.59 20.18
CA ALA A 72 4.29 -6.19 21.41
C ALA A 72 3.29 -7.23 21.97
N ALA A 73 1.99 -6.97 21.87
CA ALA A 73 0.94 -7.90 22.29
C ALA A 73 0.81 -9.13 21.38
N GLN A 74 1.15 -9.02 20.09
CA GLN A 74 1.16 -10.16 19.16
C GLN A 74 2.38 -11.06 19.32
N HIS A 75 3.42 -10.60 20.02
CA HIS A 75 4.64 -11.35 20.18
C HIS A 75 4.42 -12.53 21.15
N PRO A 76 4.95 -13.74 20.85
CA PRO A 76 4.72 -14.94 21.67
C PRO A 76 5.28 -14.86 23.09
N ARG A 77 6.20 -13.92 23.32
CA ARG A 77 6.71 -13.56 24.66
C ARG A 77 6.22 -12.18 25.01
N LYS A 78 5.84 -11.99 26.28
CA LYS A 78 5.49 -10.67 26.83
C LYS A 78 6.67 -9.72 26.63
N LEU A 79 6.48 -8.73 25.75
CA LEU A 79 7.42 -7.63 25.53
C LEU A 79 6.92 -6.44 26.33
N GLU A 80 7.71 -6.01 27.32
CA GLU A 80 7.48 -4.74 28.01
C GLU A 80 8.39 -3.69 27.42
N ILE A 81 7.79 -2.66 26.82
CA ILE A 81 8.52 -1.56 26.20
C ILE A 81 8.75 -0.49 27.27
N THR A 82 10.02 -0.21 27.57
CA THR A 82 10.38 0.83 28.53
C THR A 82 10.09 2.21 27.97
N ALA A 83 9.88 3.20 28.84
CA ALA A 83 9.67 4.59 28.42
C ALA A 83 10.86 5.14 27.60
N ALA A 84 12.09 4.72 27.93
CA ALA A 84 13.29 5.09 27.18
C ALA A 84 13.29 4.48 25.76
N ALA A 85 12.93 3.21 25.62
CA ALA A 85 12.79 2.55 24.32
C ALA A 85 11.68 3.20 23.49
N MET A 86 10.52 3.49 24.08
CA MET A 86 9.42 4.18 23.42
C MET A 86 9.86 5.56 22.88
N LYS A 87 10.58 6.33 23.70
CA LYS A 87 11.10 7.64 23.28
C LYS A 87 12.05 7.53 22.09
N GLN A 88 12.91 6.51 22.06
CA GLN A 88 13.80 6.28 20.91
C GLN A 88 13.04 5.85 19.65
N LEU A 89 12.04 4.98 19.79
CA LEU A 89 11.19 4.54 18.68
C LEU A 89 10.40 5.72 18.08
N SER A 90 9.88 6.62 18.91
CA SER A 90 9.19 7.83 18.45
C SER A 90 10.13 8.87 17.82
N ALA A 91 11.40 8.91 18.22
CA ALA A 91 12.39 9.82 17.66
C ALA A 91 13.08 9.28 16.40
N HIS A 92 12.83 8.02 16.05
CA HIS A 92 13.42 7.41 14.86
C HIS A 92 12.74 7.91 13.58
N ALA A 93 13.50 8.04 12.50
CA ALA A 93 13.02 8.61 11.23
C ALA A 93 12.19 7.63 10.38
N TRP A 94 12.16 6.34 10.73
CA TRP A 94 11.42 5.27 10.03
C TRP A 94 11.56 5.27 8.49
N PRO A 95 12.80 5.30 7.95
CA PRO A 95 13.01 5.34 6.51
C PRO A 95 12.43 4.09 5.83
N GLY A 96 11.61 4.29 4.80
CA GLY A 96 11.05 3.20 3.99
C GLY A 96 9.64 2.75 4.34
N THR A 97 8.93 3.47 5.22
CA THR A 97 7.50 3.20 5.51
C THR A 97 6.52 3.97 4.63
N SER A 98 6.98 5.02 3.94
CA SER A 98 6.20 5.78 2.98
C SER A 98 5.88 4.93 1.73
N VAL A 99 4.60 4.64 1.50
CA VAL A 99 4.12 3.95 0.29
C VAL A 99 3.06 4.82 -0.36
N ASN A 100 3.30 5.27 -1.59
CA ASN A 100 2.33 6.05 -2.34
C ASN A 100 1.25 5.14 -2.94
N CYS A 101 0.28 4.70 -2.13
CA CYS A 101 -0.81 3.87 -2.62
C CYS A 101 -1.67 4.62 -3.66
N ALA A 102 -1.80 4.06 -4.85
CA ALA A 102 -2.76 4.48 -5.86
C ALA A 102 -3.91 3.46 -5.91
N ILE A 103 -5.11 3.84 -5.45
CA ILE A 103 -6.36 3.04 -5.46
C ILE A 103 -7.55 3.94 -5.73
#